data_AF-A0A285LH59-F1
#
_entry.id   AF-A0A285LH59-F1
#
_cell.length_a   1.000
_cell.length_b   1.000
_cell.length_c   1.000
_cell.angle_alpha   90.00
_cell.angle_beta   90.00
_cell.angle_gamma   90.00
#
_symmetry.space_group_name_H-M   'P 1'
#
loop_
_entity.id
_entity.type
_entity.pdbx_description
1 polymer ?
#
loop_
_entity_poly.entity_id
_entity_poly.type
_entity_poly.pdbx_seq_one_letter_code
_entity_poly.pdbx_strand_id
1 'polypeptide(L)' 'MTRDEIEALLTFAGTYDSREVGEAMVTAWLAAAVHAQWTNDEAIDAVIAHYAANNDWIRPGHITQTIRGSRRRFWQE' A
#
# COMPACT_ATOMS: atom_id res chain seq x y z
N MET A 1 -6.87 5.24 -7.06
CA MET A 1 -5.81 6.18 -6.66
C MET A 1 -5.20 6.85 -7.89
N THR A 2 -4.66 8.06 -7.73
CA THR A 2 -3.90 8.81 -8.74
C THR A 2 -2.40 8.54 -8.63
N ARG A 3 -1.61 9.04 -9.59
CA ARG A 3 -0.14 8.96 -9.55
C ARG A 3 0.43 9.68 -8.33
N ASP A 4 -0.05 10.89 -8.05
CA ASP A 4 0.40 11.71 -6.92
C ASP A 4 0.09 11.03 -5.58
N GLU A 5 -1.08 10.38 -5.46
CA GLU A 5 -1.42 9.59 -4.26
C GLU A 5 -0.47 8.39 -4.07
N ILE A 6 -0.01 7.77 -5.17
CA ILE A 6 0.97 6.67 -5.11
C ILE A 6 2.36 7.18 -4.74
N GLU A 7 2.79 8.33 -5.26
CA GLU A 7 4.05 8.97 -4.85
C GLU A 7 4.02 9.33 -3.35
N ALA A 8 2.91 9.87 -2.86
CA ALA A 8 2.72 10.18 -1.45
C ALA A 8 2.75 8.90 -0.59
N LEU A 9 2.05 7.83 -1.00
CA LEU A 9 2.06 6.54 -0.31
C LEU A 9 3.47 5.92 -0.25
N LEU A 10 4.21 5.98 -1.37
CA LEU A 10 5.57 5.46 -1.45
C LEU A 10 6.54 6.27 -0.58
N THR A 11 6.39 7.59 -0.55
CA THR A 11 7.16 8.47 0.33
C THR A 11 6.87 8.14 1.79
N PHE A 12 5.60 7.94 2.15
CA PHE A 12 5.20 7.51 3.49
C PHE A 12 5.80 6.15 3.87
N ALA A 13 5.72 5.15 2.99
CA ALA A 13 6.36 3.85 3.21
C ALA A 13 7.89 3.96 3.37
N GLY A 14 8.52 4.89 2.64
CA GLY A 14 9.94 5.20 2.74
C GLY A 14 10.38 5.73 4.11
N THR A 15 9.47 6.25 4.93
CA THR A 15 9.79 6.60 6.33
C THR A 15 10.12 5.37 7.19
N TYR A 16 9.69 4.17 6.78
CA TYR A 16 9.97 2.91 7.46
C TYR A 16 11.15 2.15 6.86
N ASP A 17 11.22 2.06 5.52
CA ASP A 17 12.19 1.20 4.82
C ASP A 17 13.28 1.94 4.04
N SER A 18 13.30 3.27 4.10
CA SER A 18 14.29 4.11 3.41
C SER A 18 14.36 3.86 1.90
N ARG A 19 13.26 3.45 1.25
CA ARG A 19 13.23 3.30 -0.21
C ARG A 19 13.51 4.62 -0.94
N GLU A 20 14.19 4.52 -2.06
CA GLU A 20 14.25 5.59 -3.06
C GLU A 20 13.06 5.44 -4.02
N VAL A 21 12.25 6.49 -4.13
CA VAL A 21 11.06 6.49 -4.98
C VAL A 21 11.45 6.94 -6.39
N GLY A 22 11.24 6.06 -7.36
CA GLY A 22 11.48 6.34 -8.77
C GLY A 22 10.29 5.99 -9.66
N GLU A 23 10.31 6.50 -10.88
CA GLU A 23 9.25 6.39 -11.89
C GLU A 23 8.72 4.97 -12.12
N ALA A 24 9.62 4.00 -12.24
CA ALA A 24 9.26 2.60 -12.45
C ALA A 24 8.51 2.02 -11.24
N MET A 25 8.89 2.41 -10.02
CA MET A 25 8.22 1.98 -8.80
C MET A 25 6.82 2.60 -8.69
N VAL A 26 6.69 3.90 -8.95
CA VAL A 26 5.39 4.61 -8.99
C VAL A 26 4.46 3.93 -9.99
N THR A 27 4.95 3.64 -11.20
CA THR A 27 4.16 2.97 -12.25
C THR A 27 3.68 1.59 -11.82
N ALA A 28 4.56 0.77 -11.24
CA ALA A 28 4.21 -0.57 -10.77
C ALA A 28 3.17 -0.55 -9.63
N TRP A 29 3.34 0.38 -8.69
CA TRP A 29 2.40 0.54 -7.56
C TRP A 29 1.05 1.09 -8.02
N LEU A 30 1.03 2.03 -8.95
CA LEU A 30 -0.20 2.55 -9.55
C LEU A 30 -0.98 1.44 -10.27
N ALA A 31 -0.30 0.60 -11.05
CA ALA A 31 -0.94 -0.53 -11.72
C ALA A 31 -1.56 -1.52 -10.71
N ALA A 32 -0.87 -1.80 -9.60
CA ALA A 32 -1.40 -2.65 -8.54
C ALA A 32 -2.63 -2.02 -7.86
N ALA A 33 -2.58 -0.72 -7.55
CA ALA A 33 -3.67 0.01 -6.93
C ALA A 33 -4.92 0.06 -7.82
N VAL A 34 -4.75 0.27 -9.13
CA VAL A 34 -5.86 0.21 -10.10
C VAL A 34 -6.43 -1.20 -10.18
N HIS A 35 -5.56 -2.21 -10.33
CA HIS A 35 -5.99 -3.61 -10.48
C HIS A 35 -6.76 -4.12 -9.26
N ALA A 36 -6.31 -3.80 -8.05
CA ALA A 36 -6.93 -4.24 -6.81
C ALA A 36 -7.91 -3.21 -6.21
N GLN A 37 -8.17 -2.11 -6.92
CA GLN A 37 -9.09 -1.04 -6.53
C GLN A 37 -8.83 -0.51 -5.12
N TRP A 38 -7.58 -0.13 -4.83
CA TRP A 38 -7.26 0.49 -3.54
C TRP A 38 -7.88 1.89 -3.44
N THR A 39 -8.33 2.24 -2.24
CA THR A 39 -8.49 3.64 -1.85
C THR A 39 -7.22 4.15 -1.15
N ASN A 40 -7.08 5.47 -1.03
CA ASN A 40 -5.94 6.07 -0.35
C ASN A 40 -5.87 5.66 1.13
N ASP A 41 -7.01 5.73 1.83
CA ASP A 41 -7.10 5.40 3.26
C ASP A 41 -6.75 3.92 3.52
N GLU A 42 -7.31 3.01 2.71
CA GLU A 42 -7.02 1.58 2.81
C GLU A 42 -5.54 1.26 2.59
N ALA A 43 -4.89 1.98 1.67
CA ALA A 43 -3.47 1.78 1.38
C ALA A 43 -2.58 2.29 2.53
N ILE A 44 -2.90 3.44 3.11
CA ILE A 44 -2.20 3.99 4.28
C ILE A 44 -2.34 3.04 5.48
N ASP A 45 -3.57 2.61 5.78
CA ASP A 45 -3.85 1.67 6.85
C ASP A 45 -3.10 0.35 6.64
N ALA A 46 -3.01 -0.12 5.39
CA ALA A 46 -2.27 -1.33 5.06
C ALA A 46 -0.74 -1.17 5.28
N VAL A 47 -0.15 0.00 4.99
CA VAL A 47 1.26 0.29 5.30
C VAL A 47 1.48 0.26 6.82
N ILE A 48 0.63 0.94 7.58
CA ILE A 48 0.72 1.00 9.05
C ILE A 48 0.58 -0.40 9.65
N ALA A 49 -0.43 -1.17 9.22
CA ALA A 49 -0.67 -2.51 9.72
C ALA A 49 0.47 -3.47 9.40
N HIS A 50 1.07 -3.35 8.21
CA HIS A 50 2.23 -4.15 7.82
C HIS A 50 3.41 -3.89 8.76
N TYR A 51 3.81 -2.63 8.92
CA TYR A 51 4.95 -2.26 9.77
C TYR A 51 4.69 -2.40 11.28
N ALA A 52 3.43 -2.44 11.72
CA ALA A 52 3.09 -2.80 13.09
C ALA A 52 3.27 -4.31 13.37
N ALA A 53 3.10 -5.16 12.35
CA ALA A 53 3.15 -6.61 12.49
C ALA A 53 4.52 -7.22 12.14
N ASN A 54 5.25 -6.63 11.20
CA ASN A 54 6.56 -7.12 10.75
C ASN A 54 7.42 -5.97 10.21
N ASN A 55 8.73 -6.16 10.16
CA ASN A 55 9.68 -5.15 9.65
C ASN A 55 10.18 -5.46 8.23
N ASP A 56 9.53 -6.38 7.52
CA ASP A 56 9.96 -6.74 6.17
C ASP A 56 9.63 -5.62 5.19
N TRP A 57 10.42 -5.50 4.13
CA TRP A 57 10.18 -4.51 3.09
C TRP A 57 8.76 -4.66 2.49
N ILE A 58 7.96 -3.59 2.54
CA ILE A 58 6.58 -3.63 2.04
C ILE A 58 6.51 -3.59 0.51
N ARG A 59 5.72 -4.49 -0.09
CA ARG A 59 5.49 -4.61 -1.53
C ARG A 59 4.02 -4.39 -1.88
N PRO A 60 3.66 -4.06 -3.14
CA PRO A 60 2.26 -3.87 -3.54
C PRO A 60 1.35 -5.06 -3.22
N GLY A 61 1.89 -6.28 -3.30
CA GLY A 61 1.15 -7.50 -2.96
C GLY A 61 0.73 -7.55 -1.49
N HIS A 62 1.56 -7.06 -0.57
CA HIS A 62 1.25 -7.00 0.85
C HIS A 62 0.07 -6.04 1.10
N ILE A 63 0.07 -4.86 0.46
CA ILE A 63 -1.04 -3.91 0.53
C ILE A 63 -2.35 -4.56 0.06
N THR A 64 -2.33 -5.19 -1.11
CA THR A 64 -3.52 -5.87 -1.66
C THR A 64 -4.04 -6.96 -0.73
N GLN A 65 -3.15 -7.76 -0.14
CA GLN A 65 -3.51 -8.82 0.78
C GLN A 65 -4.18 -8.24 2.04
N THR A 66 -3.61 -7.19 2.63
CA THR A 66 -4.15 -6.53 3.82
C THR A 66 -5.53 -5.93 3.56
N ILE A 67 -5.69 -5.16 2.47
CA ILE A 67 -6.98 -4.55 2.10
C ILE A 67 -8.06 -5.62 1.90
N ARG A 68 -7.75 -6.69 1.17
CA ARG A 68 -8.69 -7.80 0.97
C ARG A 68 -9.08 -8.48 2.29
N GLY A 69 -8.11 -8.66 3.20
CA GLY A 69 -8.34 -9.17 4.54
C GLY A 69 -9.30 -8.29 5.34
N SER A 70 -9.05 -6.99 5.39
CA SER A 70 -9.86 -6.00 6.10
C SER A 70 -11.29 -5.94 5.56
N ARG A 71 -11.45 -5.88 4.23
CA ARG A 71 -12.77 -5.90 3.58
C ARG A 71 -13.56 -7.16 3.93
N ARG A 72 -12.90 -8.34 3.93
CA ARG A 72 -13.56 -9.60 4.29
C ARG A 72 -14.04 -9.60 5.74
N ARG A 73 -13.25 -9.04 6.66
CA ARG A 73 -13.60 -8.95 8.08
C ARG A 73 -14.79 -8.03 8.32
N PHE A 74 -14.86 -6.89 7.63
CA PHE A 74 -15.97 -5.94 7.77
C PHE A 74 -17.34 -6.55 7.44
N TRP A 75 -17.42 -7.51 6.53
CA TRP A 75 -18.67 -8.20 6.20
C TRP A 75 -19.08 -9.30 7.21
N GLN A 76 -18.23 -9.61 8.19
CA GLN A 76 -18.46 -10.67 9.19
C GLN A 76 -18.86 -10.12 10.56
N GLU A 77 -18.87 -8.80 10.73
CA GLU A 77 -19.33 -8.07 11.93
C GLU A 77 -20.70 -7.43 11.66
#